data_AF-A0A8B7JNN6-F1
#
_entry.id   AF-A0A8B7JNN6-F1
#
_cell.length_a   1.000
_cell.length_b   1.000
_cell.length_c   1.000
_cell.angle_alpha   90.00
_cell.angle_beta   90.00
_cell.angle_gamma   90.00
#
_symmetry.space_group_name_H-M   'P 1'
#
loop_
_entity.id
_entity.type
_entity.pdbx_description
1 polymer ?
#
loop_
_entity_poly.entity_id
_entity_poly.type
_entity_poly.pdbx_seq_one_letter_code
_entity_poly.pdbx_strand_id
1 'polypeptide(L)'
;MASAGSTIRLQSEHLPPGLETGDAQGALRGDWPPAAAEAPKVQVYSRHPVVFGTGNILNCYVEGFHPPKISITLLKNGEPMQNVEYSDMSFSDNWTFQRLVYAPFTPSKDDEYTCKVEHITLTEPQIFKWDPEY
;
A
#
# COMPACT_ATOMS: atom_id res chain seq x y z
N MET A 1 15.03 42.41 44.79
CA MET A 1 16.26 41.83 44.22
C MET A 1 15.90 40.48 43.61
N ALA A 2 16.38 40.23 42.40
CA ALA A 2 15.82 39.29 41.42
C ALA A 2 15.93 37.80 41.79
N SER A 3 14.90 37.03 41.40
CA SER A 3 14.89 35.56 41.38
C SER A 3 15.83 35.05 40.29
N ALA A 4 16.77 34.18 40.64
CA ALA A 4 17.67 33.52 39.69
C ALA A 4 16.94 32.36 39.00
N GLY A 5 16.62 32.52 37.72
CA GLY A 5 16.08 31.45 36.88
C GLY A 5 17.18 30.49 36.42
N SER A 6 17.03 29.19 36.72
CA SER A 6 17.89 28.14 36.18
C SER A 6 17.70 28.02 34.67
N THR A 7 18.80 28.19 33.92
CA THR A 7 18.85 27.96 32.48
C THR A 7 18.76 26.46 32.19
N ILE A 8 17.67 26.01 31.57
CA ILE A 8 17.56 24.65 31.00
C ILE A 8 18.52 24.58 29.81
N ARG A 9 19.56 23.73 29.91
CA ARG A 9 20.35 23.34 28.73
C ARG A 9 19.51 22.38 27.90
N LEU A 10 19.05 22.83 26.74
CA LEU A 10 18.50 21.94 25.71
C LEU A 10 19.63 21.01 25.25
N GLN A 11 19.45 19.70 25.42
CA GLN A 11 20.32 18.71 24.81
C GLN A 11 20.15 18.83 23.28
N SER A 12 21.27 18.86 22.55
CA SER A 12 21.26 18.92 21.09
C SER A 12 20.56 17.68 20.53
N GLU A 13 19.40 17.89 19.93
CA GLU A 13 18.67 16.86 19.18
C GLU A 13 19.59 16.40 18.04
N HIS A 14 19.99 15.12 18.08
CA HIS A 14 20.71 14.52 16.97
C HIS A 14 19.69 14.32 15.83
N LEU A 15 19.88 15.06 14.74
CA LEU A 15 19.10 14.92 13.51
C LEU A 15 19.16 13.46 13.02
N PRO A 16 18.05 12.93 12.46
CA PRO A 16 18.05 11.62 11.83
C PRO A 16 19.05 11.61 10.66
N PRO A 17 19.76 10.50 10.43
CA PRO A 17 20.77 10.42 9.37
C PRO A 17 20.11 10.63 8.00
N GLY A 18 20.58 11.64 7.25
CA GLY A 18 20.13 11.96 5.89
C GLY A 18 19.54 13.35 5.69
N LEU A 19 19.38 14.17 6.74
CA LEU A 19 18.91 15.55 6.62
C LEU A 19 20.10 16.51 6.41
N GLU A 20 20.21 17.17 5.26
CA GLU A 20 21.20 18.23 5.08
C GLU A 20 20.74 19.49 5.85
N THR A 21 21.68 20.33 6.28
CA THR A 21 21.35 21.52 7.09
C THR A 21 20.40 22.51 6.40
N GLY A 22 20.28 22.45 5.07
CA GLY A 22 19.33 23.25 4.29
C GLY A 22 17.86 22.80 4.42
N ASP A 23 17.63 21.51 4.67
CA ASP A 23 16.29 20.92 4.75
C ASP A 23 15.57 21.29 6.05
N ALA A 24 16.34 21.50 7.12
CA ALA A 24 15.80 21.95 8.41
C ALA A 24 15.20 23.37 8.34
N GLN A 25 15.76 24.27 7.52
CA GLN A 25 15.16 25.61 7.30
C GLN A 25 13.87 25.55 6.46
N GLY A 26 13.75 24.61 5.53
CA GLY A 26 12.53 24.37 4.74
C GLY A 26 11.39 23.80 5.60
N ALA A 27 11.70 22.90 6.54
CA ALA A 27 10.76 22.34 7.49
C ALA A 27 10.09 23.41 8.38
N LEU A 28 10.83 24.46 8.77
CA LEU A 28 10.30 25.59 9.57
C LEU A 28 9.39 26.53 8.77
N ARG A 29 9.43 26.48 7.44
CA ARG A 29 8.62 27.31 6.54
C ARG A 29 7.39 26.60 5.99
N GLY A 30 7.21 25.32 6.33
CA GLY A 30 6.14 24.49 5.77
C GLY A 30 6.42 24.01 4.35
N ASP A 31 7.63 24.22 3.84
CA ASP A 31 8.06 23.83 2.50
C ASP A 31 8.60 22.37 2.50
N TRP A 32 7.92 21.46 3.20
CA TRP A 32 8.27 20.04 3.16
C TRP A 32 7.96 19.50 1.76
N PRO A 33 8.91 18.88 1.04
CA PRO A 33 8.61 18.28 -0.25
C PRO A 33 7.50 17.25 -0.05
N PRO A 34 6.45 17.25 -0.90
CA PRO A 34 5.40 16.24 -0.80
C PRO A 34 6.07 14.86 -0.83
N ALA A 35 5.64 13.97 0.07
CA ALA A 35 6.16 12.61 0.11
C ALA A 35 6.10 12.00 -1.30
N ALA A 36 7.21 11.39 -1.73
CA ALA A 36 7.34 10.87 -3.08
C ALA A 36 6.21 9.88 -3.39
N ALA A 37 5.71 9.91 -4.62
CA ALA A 37 4.69 8.95 -5.04
C ALA A 37 5.36 7.61 -5.35
N GLU A 38 4.85 6.54 -4.75
CA GLU A 38 5.40 5.18 -4.85
C GLU A 38 4.39 4.26 -5.51
N ALA A 39 4.85 3.43 -6.45
CA ALA A 39 3.97 2.55 -7.21
C ALA A 39 3.61 1.28 -6.43
N PRO A 40 2.35 0.79 -6.54
CA PRO A 40 1.93 -0.41 -5.85
C PRO A 40 2.66 -1.65 -6.35
N LYS A 41 3.06 -2.50 -5.42
CA LYS A 41 3.41 -3.90 -5.68
C LYS A 41 2.19 -4.76 -5.41
N VAL A 42 1.90 -5.70 -6.30
CA VAL A 42 0.66 -6.47 -6.28
C VAL A 42 0.98 -7.95 -6.32
N GLN A 43 0.34 -8.70 -5.43
CA GLN A 43 0.40 -10.15 -5.36
C GLN A 43 -1.02 -10.69 -5.43
N VAL A 44 -1.28 -11.62 -6.35
CA VAL A 44 -2.58 -12.26 -6.50
C VAL A 44 -2.42 -13.75 -6.23
N TYR A 45 -3.03 -14.25 -5.15
CA TYR A 45 -2.80 -15.61 -4.68
C TYR A 45 -4.07 -16.20 -4.06
N SER A 46 -4.12 -17.52 -3.99
CA SER A 46 -5.18 -18.24 -3.29
C SER A 46 -4.84 -18.39 -1.81
N ARG A 47 -5.83 -18.27 -0.92
CA ARG A 47 -5.61 -18.39 0.52
C ARG A 47 -5.18 -19.79 0.96
N HIS A 48 -5.71 -20.80 0.29
CA HIS A 48 -5.42 -22.22 0.55
C HIS A 48 -4.89 -22.89 -0.71
N PRO A 49 -4.16 -24.03 -0.59
CA PRO A 49 -3.71 -24.79 -1.74
C PRO A 49 -4.84 -25.08 -2.74
N VAL A 50 -4.54 -24.97 -4.03
CA VAL A 50 -5.53 -25.05 -5.08
C VAL A 50 -6.03 -26.48 -5.26
N VAL A 51 -7.33 -26.66 -5.13
CA VAL A 51 -8.07 -27.84 -5.59
C VAL A 51 -9.17 -27.37 -6.52
N PHE A 52 -9.02 -27.63 -7.82
CA PHE A 52 -10.01 -27.21 -8.82
C PHE A 52 -11.40 -27.75 -8.49
N GLY A 53 -12.41 -26.90 -8.63
CA GLY A 53 -13.80 -27.23 -8.27
C GLY A 53 -14.14 -27.14 -6.78
N THR A 54 -13.16 -26.87 -5.90
CA THR A 54 -13.39 -26.69 -4.45
C THR A 54 -13.27 -25.22 -4.06
N GLY A 55 -14.19 -24.72 -3.23
CA GLY A 55 -14.20 -23.32 -2.79
C GLY A 55 -12.91 -22.90 -2.10
N ASN A 56 -12.49 -21.66 -2.36
CA ASN A 56 -11.28 -21.02 -1.84
C ASN A 56 -11.51 -19.49 -1.73
N ILE A 57 -10.48 -18.74 -1.33
CA ILE A 57 -10.50 -17.28 -1.27
C ILE A 57 -9.38 -16.75 -2.17
N LEU A 58 -9.72 -15.90 -3.12
CA LEU A 58 -8.76 -15.19 -3.95
C LEU A 58 -8.36 -13.90 -3.23
N ASN A 59 -7.07 -13.70 -3.03
CA ASN A 59 -6.50 -12.51 -2.41
C ASN A 59 -5.78 -11.67 -3.48
N CYS A 60 -5.97 -10.36 -3.43
CA CYS A 60 -5.12 -9.36 -4.06
C CYS A 60 -4.51 -8.49 -2.96
N TYR A 61 -3.24 -8.70 -2.66
CA TYR A 61 -2.50 -7.89 -1.71
C TYR A 61 -1.73 -6.81 -2.46
N VAL A 62 -2.00 -5.55 -2.11
CA VAL A 62 -1.38 -4.38 -2.73
C VAL A 62 -0.61 -3.63 -1.64
N GLU A 63 0.68 -3.39 -1.86
CA GLU A 63 1.57 -2.78 -0.85
C GLU A 63 2.55 -1.78 -1.47
N GLY A 64 3.19 -0.98 -0.60
CA GLY A 64 4.28 -0.09 -0.97
C GLY A 64 3.86 1.14 -1.78
N PHE A 65 2.58 1.50 -1.81
CA PHE A 65 2.09 2.62 -2.62
C PHE A 65 1.92 3.90 -1.82
N HIS A 66 2.09 5.04 -2.48
CA HIS A 66 1.79 6.37 -1.93
C HIS A 66 1.42 7.31 -3.08
N PRO A 67 0.37 8.16 -2.97
CA PRO A 67 -0.53 8.41 -1.84
C PRO A 67 -1.58 7.28 -1.60
N PRO A 68 -2.42 7.34 -0.54
CA PRO A 68 -3.35 6.24 -0.22
C PRO A 68 -4.53 6.09 -1.19
N LYS A 69 -4.75 7.06 -2.10
CA LYS A 69 -5.87 7.01 -3.05
C LYS A 69 -5.58 5.98 -4.14
N ILE A 70 -6.29 4.85 -4.10
CA ILE A 70 -6.12 3.72 -5.01
C ILE A 70 -7.47 3.06 -5.33
N SER A 71 -7.60 2.49 -6.53
CA SER A 71 -8.71 1.60 -6.92
C SER A 71 -8.17 0.19 -7.12
N ILE A 72 -8.82 -0.81 -6.54
CA ILE A 72 -8.41 -2.22 -6.61
C ILE A 72 -9.67 -3.05 -6.88
N THR A 73 -9.70 -3.80 -7.98
CA THR A 73 -10.88 -4.60 -8.38
C THR A 73 -10.46 -6.03 -8.68
N LEU A 74 -11.09 -6.99 -7.99
CA LEU A 74 -10.99 -8.41 -8.37
C LEU A 74 -11.96 -8.71 -9.52
N LEU A 75 -11.45 -9.36 -10.55
CA LEU A 75 -12.17 -9.70 -11.77
C LEU A 75 -12.16 -11.21 -11.99
N LYS A 76 -13.29 -11.73 -12.49
CA LYS A 76 -13.43 -13.06 -13.08
C LYS A 76 -13.81 -12.88 -14.55
N ASN A 77 -12.98 -13.36 -15.47
CA ASN A 77 -13.18 -13.25 -16.91
C ASN A 77 -13.46 -11.80 -17.37
N GLY A 78 -12.75 -10.84 -16.77
CA GLY A 78 -12.91 -9.41 -17.05
C GLY A 78 -14.06 -8.70 -16.30
N GLU A 79 -14.94 -9.45 -15.63
CA GLU A 79 -16.09 -8.89 -14.91
C GLU A 79 -15.83 -8.80 -13.40
N PRO A 80 -16.32 -7.75 -12.70
CA PRO A 80 -16.17 -7.62 -11.25
C PRO A 80 -16.72 -8.82 -10.47
N MET A 81 -15.92 -9.34 -9.56
CA MET A 81 -16.34 -10.39 -8.64
C MET A 81 -17.37 -9.87 -7.63
N GLN A 82 -18.26 -10.76 -7.19
CA GLN A 82 -19.22 -10.50 -6.11
C GLN A 82 -18.60 -10.86 -4.75
N ASN A 83 -19.20 -10.31 -3.67
CA ASN A 83 -18.77 -10.57 -2.29
C ASN A 83 -17.29 -10.25 -2.05
N VAL A 84 -16.79 -9.19 -2.72
CA VAL A 84 -15.44 -8.66 -2.52
C VAL A 84 -15.41 -7.87 -1.23
N GLU A 85 -14.47 -8.21 -0.36
CA GLU A 85 -14.18 -7.51 0.88
C GLU A 85 -12.81 -6.84 0.82
N TYR A 86 -12.66 -5.78 1.60
CA TYR A 86 -11.43 -5.01 1.70
C TYR A 86 -11.02 -4.98 3.16
N SER A 87 -9.75 -5.24 3.44
CA SER A 87 -9.19 -4.92 4.74
C SER A 87 -9.21 -3.41 4.97
N ASP A 88 -9.08 -3.04 6.24
CA ASP A 88 -8.63 -1.70 6.60
C ASP A 88 -7.30 -1.39 5.92
N MET A 89 -7.11 -0.13 5.58
CA MET A 89 -5.85 0.35 5.02
C MET A 89 -4.84 0.51 6.15
N SER A 90 -3.64 -0.06 5.97
CA SER A 90 -2.52 0.09 6.90
C SER A 90 -1.31 0.71 6.18
N PHE A 91 -0.27 1.07 6.92
CA PHE A 91 0.92 1.71 6.37
C PHE A 91 2.20 1.23 7.09
N SER A 92 3.32 1.35 6.40
CA SER A 92 4.67 1.07 6.89
C SER A 92 5.36 2.32 7.43
N ASP A 93 6.47 2.16 8.16
CA ASP A 93 7.23 3.28 8.77
C ASP A 93 7.74 4.31 7.75
N ASN A 94 7.88 3.91 6.48
CA ASN A 94 8.24 4.78 5.35
C ASN A 94 7.02 5.52 4.74
N TRP A 95 5.86 5.50 5.41
CA TRP A 95 4.61 6.13 4.95
C TRP A 95 4.03 5.58 3.64
N THR A 96 4.43 4.37 3.24
CA THR A 96 3.74 3.65 2.16
C THR A 96 2.57 2.84 2.69
N PHE A 97 1.52 2.72 1.88
CA PHE A 97 0.26 2.09 2.24
C PHE A 97 0.19 0.66 1.72
N GLN A 98 -0.67 -0.13 2.38
CA GLN A 98 -0.99 -1.49 1.97
C GLN A 98 -2.45 -1.81 2.25
N ARG A 99 -3.04 -2.67 1.41
CA ARG A 99 -4.43 -3.11 1.51
C ARG A 99 -4.61 -4.50 0.90
N LEU A 100 -5.39 -5.33 1.59
CA LEU A 100 -5.82 -6.63 1.09
C LEU A 100 -7.24 -6.53 0.54
N VAL A 101 -7.46 -7.03 -0.66
CA VAL A 101 -8.79 -7.19 -1.27
C VAL A 101 -9.01 -8.67 -1.55
N TYR A 102 -10.16 -9.22 -1.16
CA TYR A 102 -10.37 -10.66 -1.26
C TYR A 102 -11.83 -11.01 -1.53
N ALA A 103 -12.04 -12.16 -2.17
CA ALA A 103 -13.37 -12.68 -2.48
C ALA A 103 -13.38 -14.21 -2.48
N PRO A 104 -14.50 -14.84 -2.09
CA PRO A 104 -14.67 -16.27 -2.29
C PRO A 104 -14.70 -16.59 -3.80
N PHE A 105 -14.04 -17.68 -4.18
CA PHE A 105 -14.06 -18.19 -5.55
C PHE A 105 -13.93 -19.71 -5.57
N THR A 106 -14.30 -20.31 -6.69
CA THR A 106 -14.04 -21.73 -6.95
C THR A 106 -13.05 -21.78 -8.12
N PRO A 107 -11.78 -22.17 -7.91
CA PRO A 107 -10.79 -22.28 -8.97
C PRO A 107 -11.30 -23.18 -10.10
N SER A 108 -11.21 -22.67 -11.32
CA SER A 108 -11.53 -23.37 -12.56
C SER A 108 -10.39 -23.17 -13.55
N LYS A 109 -10.12 -24.18 -14.39
CA LYS A 109 -9.12 -24.08 -15.46
C LYS A 109 -9.61 -23.24 -16.64
N ASP A 110 -10.92 -23.06 -16.74
CA ASP A 110 -11.57 -22.34 -17.85
C ASP A 110 -11.82 -20.87 -17.51
N ASP A 111 -11.59 -20.47 -16.25
CA ASP A 111 -11.80 -19.11 -15.78
C ASP A 111 -10.46 -18.39 -15.57
N GLU A 112 -10.40 -17.12 -15.93
CA GLU A 112 -9.30 -16.22 -15.62
C GLU A 112 -9.67 -15.32 -14.44
N TYR A 113 -8.78 -15.23 -13.46
CA TYR A 113 -8.93 -14.36 -12.30
C TYR A 113 -7.81 -13.32 -12.29
N THR A 114 -8.16 -12.05 -12.14
CA THR A 114 -7.19 -10.96 -12.15
C THR A 114 -7.50 -9.92 -11.07
N CYS A 115 -6.48 -9.18 -10.67
CA CYS A 115 -6.60 -7.96 -9.88
C CYS A 115 -6.24 -6.76 -10.74
N LYS A 116 -7.19 -5.86 -10.94
CA LYS A 116 -7.00 -4.58 -11.62
C LYS A 116 -6.66 -3.51 -10.60
N VAL A 117 -5.58 -2.76 -10.82
CA VAL A 117 -5.14 -1.68 -9.93
C VAL A 117 -5.00 -0.37 -10.69
N GLU A 118 -5.59 0.69 -10.14
CA GLU A 118 -5.46 2.07 -10.62
C GLU A 118 -4.86 2.93 -9.51
N HIS A 119 -3.73 3.56 -9.81
CA HIS A 119 -3.00 4.44 -8.88
C HIS A 119 -2.34 5.57 -9.68
N ILE A 120 -2.16 6.75 -9.07
CA ILE A 120 -1.65 7.95 -9.78
C ILE A 120 -0.24 7.76 -10.38
N THR A 121 0.53 6.81 -9.86
CA THR A 121 1.87 6.47 -10.38
C THR A 121 1.84 5.55 -11.59
N LEU A 122 0.68 5.01 -11.95
CA LEU A 122 0.50 4.12 -13.09
C LEU A 122 -0.10 4.92 -14.24
N THR A 123 0.54 4.91 -15.41
CA THR A 123 0.06 5.62 -16.60
C THR A 123 -1.31 5.11 -17.07
N GLU A 124 -1.59 3.84 -16.81
CA GLU A 124 -2.86 3.17 -17.11
C GLU A 124 -3.15 2.09 -16.05
N PRO A 125 -4.40 1.62 -15.93
CA PRO A 125 -4.74 0.51 -15.04
C PRO A 125 -3.89 -0.72 -15.33
N GLN A 126 -3.29 -1.31 -14.29
CA GLN A 126 -2.49 -2.52 -14.40
C GLN A 126 -3.31 -3.76 -14.02
N ILE A 127 -3.10 -4.86 -14.73
CA ILE A 127 -3.80 -6.13 -14.54
C ILE A 127 -2.80 -7.18 -14.06
N PHE A 128 -3.04 -7.75 -12.88
CA PHE A 128 -2.22 -8.79 -12.28
C PHE A 128 -3.00 -10.09 -12.28
N LYS A 129 -2.48 -11.11 -12.96
CA LYS A 129 -3.15 -12.40 -13.11
C LYS A 129 -2.86 -13.30 -11.92
N TRP A 130 -3.88 -14.02 -11.47
CA TRP A 130 -3.71 -15.13 -10.55
C TRP A 130 -3.13 -16.33 -11.30
N ASP A 131 -2.06 -16.92 -10.77
CA ASP A 131 -1.49 -18.17 -11.25
C ASP A 131 -1.75 -19.28 -10.21
N PRO A 132 -2.40 -20.39 -10.57
CA PRO A 132 -2.59 -21.52 -9.65
C PRO A 132 -1.30 -22.24 -9.25
N GLU A 133 -0.19 -22.04 -9.97
CA GLU A 133 1.07 -22.75 -9.78
C GLU A 133 2.14 -21.95 -9.02
N TYR A 134 1.93 -20.65 -8.78
CA TYR A 134 2.89 -19.73 -8.16
C TYR A 134 2.31 -18.92 -6.99
#